data_AF-A0A522IFM2-F1
#
_entry.id   AF-A0A522IFM2-F1
#
_cell.length_a   1.000
_cell.length_b   1.000
_cell.length_c   1.000
_cell.angle_alpha   90.00
_cell.angle_beta   90.00
_cell.angle_gamma   90.00
#
_symmetry.space_group_name_H-M   'P 1'
#
loop_
_entity.id
_entity.type
_entity.pdbx_description
1 polymer ?
#
loop_
_entity_poly.entity_id
_entity_poly.type
_entity_poly.pdbx_seq_one_letter_code
_entity_poly.pdbx_strand_id
1 'polypeptide(L)'
;MSEQSYLEQSFPRFSEPVVTAAREGRLDAAPLVDVLERALIVASGVAAVLQLETVNIVRGEVSTPDDGLESPLSSGIMHRLLELARVSAESLERDIERVADWADKCCAPEGKG
;
A
#
# COMPACT_ATOMS: atom_id res chain seq x y z
N MET A 1 14.68 4.42 25.91
CA MET A 1 14.67 3.61 24.67
C MET A 1 13.46 4.08 23.90
N SER A 2 13.66 4.78 22.80
CA SER A 2 12.56 5.31 21.98
C SER A 2 11.95 4.13 21.23
N GLU A 3 10.66 3.86 21.43
CA GLU A 3 9.89 2.99 20.56
C GLU A 3 9.85 3.63 19.18
N GLN A 4 10.84 3.33 18.33
CA GLN A 4 10.70 3.60 16.91
C GLN A 4 9.54 2.73 16.43
N SER A 5 8.44 3.38 16.10
CA SER A 5 7.30 2.72 15.47
C SER A 5 7.83 1.96 14.26
N TYR A 6 7.50 0.67 14.14
CA TYR A 6 7.85 -0.10 12.93
C TYR A 6 7.29 0.55 11.65
N LEU A 7 6.31 1.44 11.78
CA LEU A 7 5.74 2.25 10.70
C LEU A 7 6.61 3.45 10.28
N GLU A 8 7.57 3.85 11.11
CA GLU A 8 8.47 4.99 10.86
C GLU A 8 9.81 4.57 10.25
N GLN A 9 10.04 3.26 10.04
CA GLN A 9 11.20 2.80 9.29
C GLN A 9 11.03 3.16 7.81
N SER A 10 11.73 4.23 7.40
CA SER A 10 11.87 4.58 5.99
C SER A 10 12.79 3.57 5.31
N PHE A 11 12.23 2.78 4.39
CA PHE A 11 12.99 1.96 3.45
C PHE A 11 13.01 2.68 2.10
N PRO A 12 13.99 3.57 1.85
CA PRO A 12 14.03 4.33 0.60
C PRO A 12 14.18 3.36 -0.58
N ARG A 13 13.16 3.31 -1.43
CA ARG A 13 13.13 2.40 -2.59
C ARG A 13 13.81 2.97 -3.82
N PHE A 14 13.90 4.29 -3.93
CA PHE A 14 14.57 4.98 -5.02
C PHE A 14 16.01 5.36 -4.64
N SER A 15 16.93 5.19 -5.58
CA SER A 15 18.31 5.61 -5.40
C SER A 15 18.44 7.14 -5.40
N GLU A 16 19.50 7.67 -4.76
CA GLU A 16 19.74 9.12 -4.72
C GLU A 16 19.86 9.78 -6.12
N PRO A 17 20.48 9.14 -7.14
CA PRO A 17 20.47 9.65 -8.51
C PRO A 17 19.05 9.82 -9.08
N VAL A 18 18.16 8.86 -8.84
CA VAL A 18 16.75 8.94 -9.28
C VAL A 18 16.03 10.07 -8.58
N VAL A 19 16.18 10.18 -7.26
CA VAL A 19 15.56 11.26 -6.48
C VAL A 19 16.05 12.63 -6.96
N THR A 20 17.34 12.76 -7.26
CA THR A 20 17.92 13.99 -7.81
C THR A 20 17.37 14.30 -9.20
N ALA A 21 17.35 13.32 -10.11
CA ALA A 21 16.82 13.49 -11.47
C ALA A 21 15.33 13.86 -11.46
N ALA A 22 14.54 13.24 -10.59
CA ALA A 22 13.13 13.58 -10.41
C ALA A 22 12.93 15.01 -9.90
N ARG A 23 13.70 15.44 -8.88
CA ARG A 23 13.64 16.81 -8.34
C ARG A 23 14.02 17.88 -9.36
N GLU A 24 14.92 17.55 -10.27
CA GLU A 24 15.37 18.45 -11.34
C GLU A 24 14.49 18.39 -12.60
N GLY A 25 13.40 17.61 -12.59
CA GLY A 25 12.50 17.45 -13.73
C GLY A 25 13.12 16.72 -14.92
N ARG A 26 14.19 15.94 -14.69
CA ARG A 26 14.91 15.17 -15.72
C ARG A 26 14.38 13.75 -15.88
N LEU A 27 13.44 13.32 -15.04
CA LEU A 27 12.78 12.03 -15.12
C LEU A 27 11.34 12.21 -15.63
N ASP A 28 10.89 11.34 -16.52
CA ASP A 28 9.47 11.26 -16.87
C ASP A 28 8.66 10.86 -15.63
N ALA A 29 7.75 11.73 -15.22
CA ALA A 29 6.94 11.53 -14.03
C ALA A 29 5.74 10.60 -14.26
N ALA A 30 5.36 10.32 -15.51
CA ALA A 30 4.15 9.57 -15.81
C ALA A 30 4.10 8.18 -15.12
N PRO A 31 5.16 7.34 -15.16
CA PRO A 31 5.15 6.05 -14.48
C PRO A 31 5.03 6.15 -12.96
N LEU A 32 5.58 7.22 -12.37
CA LEU A 32 5.49 7.48 -10.92
C LEU A 32 4.08 7.91 -10.52
N VAL A 33 3.47 8.80 -11.31
CA VAL A 33 2.08 9.26 -11.07
C VAL A 33 1.12 8.09 -11.15
N ASP A 34 1.23 7.22 -12.17
CA ASP A 34 0.39 6.03 -12.32
C ASP A 34 0.47 5.09 -11.10
N VAL A 35 1.66 4.91 -10.54
CA VAL A 35 1.84 4.09 -9.33
C VAL A 35 1.28 4.78 -8.09
N LEU A 36 1.41 6.11 -7.96
CA LEU A 36 0.82 6.85 -6.85
C LEU A 36 -0.71 6.81 -6.85
N GLU A 37 -1.33 6.92 -8.02
CA GLU A 37 -2.79 6.77 -8.16
C GLU A 37 -3.24 5.36 -7.77
N ARG A 38 -2.53 4.32 -8.23
CA ARG A 38 -2.78 2.93 -7.80
C ARG A 38 -2.56 2.74 -6.30
N ALA A 39 -1.52 3.36 -5.74
CA ALA A 39 -1.21 3.29 -4.31
C ALA A 39 -2.36 3.85 -3.47
N LEU A 40 -2.93 4.99 -3.88
CA LEU A 40 -4.07 5.58 -3.19
C LEU A 40 -5.30 4.65 -3.19
N ILE A 41 -5.59 4.02 -4.33
CA ILE A 41 -6.72 3.09 -4.46
C ILE A 41 -6.52 1.87 -3.54
N VAL A 42 -5.33 1.25 -3.59
CA VAL A 42 -5.01 0.08 -2.76
C VAL A 42 -5.04 0.45 -1.28
N ALA A 43 -4.40 1.55 -0.87
CA ALA A 43 -4.40 2.01 0.52
C ALA A 43 -5.82 2.29 1.04
N SER A 44 -6.67 2.92 0.22
CA SER A 44 -8.08 3.17 0.57
C SER A 44 -8.87 1.87 0.72
N GLY A 45 -8.65 0.89 -0.18
CA GLY A 45 -9.28 -0.42 -0.10
C GLY A 45 -8.86 -1.21 1.14
N VAL A 46 -7.56 -1.22 1.45
CA VAL A 46 -7.03 -1.86 2.67
C VAL A 46 -7.62 -1.20 3.91
N ALA A 47 -7.66 0.13 3.99
CA ALA A 47 -8.25 0.86 5.10
C ALA A 47 -9.74 0.50 5.29
N ALA A 48 -10.50 0.40 4.22
CA ALA A 48 -11.91 -0.01 4.27
C ALA A 48 -12.09 -1.43 4.81
N VAL A 49 -11.23 -2.39 4.40
CA VAL A 49 -11.28 -3.76 4.92
C VAL A 49 -10.95 -3.80 6.42
N LEU A 50 -9.95 -3.05 6.87
CA LEU A 50 -9.60 -2.96 8.30
C LEU A 50 -10.72 -2.32 9.13
N GLN A 51 -11.40 -1.32 8.57
CA GLN A 51 -12.56 -0.72 9.21
C GLN A 51 -13.72 -1.71 9.30
N LEU A 52 -13.98 -2.49 8.25
CA LEU A 52 -14.98 -3.56 8.29
C LEU A 52 -14.65 -4.61 9.35
N GLU A 53 -13.38 -5.03 9.45
CA GLU A 53 -12.96 -5.99 10.49
C GLU A 53 -13.18 -5.43 11.90
N THR A 54 -12.82 -4.17 12.13
CA THR A 54 -13.05 -3.51 13.42
C THR A 54 -14.53 -3.49 13.78
N VAL A 55 -15.40 -3.11 12.83
CA VAL A 55 -16.85 -3.13 13.03
C VAL A 55 -17.35 -4.56 13.27
N ASN A 56 -16.82 -5.53 12.52
CA ASN A 56 -17.22 -6.93 12.61
C ASN A 56 -16.92 -7.54 13.98
N ILE A 57 -15.74 -7.25 14.54
CA ILE A 57 -15.32 -7.67 15.89
C ILE A 57 -16.26 -7.07 16.94
N VAL A 58 -16.45 -5.75 16.92
CA VAL A 58 -17.32 -5.06 17.88
C VAL A 58 -18.76 -5.59 17.80
N ARG A 59 -19.26 -5.88 16.60
CA ARG A 59 -20.57 -6.53 16.43
C ARG A 59 -20.60 -7.93 17.01
N GLY A 60 -19.58 -8.75 16.76
CA GLY A 60 -19.49 -10.09 17.33
C GLY A 60 -19.52 -10.12 18.87
N GLU A 61 -19.01 -9.08 19.52
CA GLU A 61 -18.95 -8.96 20.98
C GLU A 61 -20.23 -8.38 21.61
N VAL A 62 -20.94 -7.48 20.90
CA VAL A 62 -22.07 -6.70 21.46
C VAL A 62 -23.43 -7.17 20.94
N SER A 63 -23.49 -7.98 19.88
CA SER A 63 -24.76 -8.40 19.26
C SER A 63 -25.64 -9.17 20.25
N THR A 64 -26.84 -8.66 20.45
CA THR A 64 -27.92 -9.43 21.12
C THR A 64 -28.99 -9.80 20.08
N PRO A 65 -29.76 -10.88 20.27
CA PRO A 65 -30.67 -11.39 19.24
C PRO A 65 -31.76 -10.41 18.74
N ASP A 66 -31.95 -9.26 19.38
CA ASP A 66 -33.09 -8.36 19.17
C ASP A 66 -32.69 -6.87 19.12
N ASP A 67 -31.42 -6.56 18.88
CA ASP A 67 -30.94 -5.16 18.85
C ASP A 67 -31.24 -4.43 17.53
N GLY A 68 -31.77 -5.13 16.52
CA GLY A 68 -32.10 -4.58 15.20
C GLY A 68 -30.89 -4.19 14.37
N LEU A 69 -29.68 -4.61 14.77
CA LEU A 69 -28.43 -4.27 14.09
C LEU A 69 -28.08 -5.35 13.06
N GLU A 70 -27.36 -4.94 12.01
CA GLU A 70 -26.92 -5.88 10.98
C GLU A 70 -25.95 -6.91 11.58
N SER A 71 -26.17 -8.19 11.28
CA SER A 71 -25.35 -9.28 11.80
C SER A 71 -23.90 -9.15 11.29
N PRO A 72 -22.91 -9.55 12.11
CA PRO A 72 -21.52 -9.57 11.66
C PRO A 72 -21.35 -10.45 10.42
N LEU A 73 -20.48 -10.01 9.52
CA LEU A 73 -19.97 -10.81 8.41
C LEU A 73 -19.35 -12.09 8.94
N SER A 74 -19.58 -13.19 8.22
CA SER A 74 -18.97 -14.47 8.58
C SER A 74 -17.44 -14.39 8.54
N SER A 75 -16.78 -15.13 9.42
CA SER A 75 -15.32 -15.23 9.47
C SER A 75 -14.70 -15.61 8.13
N GLY A 76 -15.39 -16.46 7.34
CA GLY A 76 -14.97 -16.82 5.99
C GLY A 76 -14.99 -15.67 4.99
N ILE A 77 -15.95 -14.75 5.11
CA ILE A 77 -16.00 -13.53 4.28
C ILE A 77 -14.89 -12.57 4.69
N MET A 78 -14.73 -12.31 5.99
CA MET A 78 -13.68 -11.40 6.47
C MET A 78 -12.28 -11.90 6.14
N HIS A 79 -12.02 -13.20 6.29
CA HIS A 79 -10.75 -13.80 5.89
C HIS A 79 -10.43 -13.54 4.41
N ARG A 80 -11.42 -13.69 3.51
CA ARG A 80 -11.22 -13.42 2.08
C ARG A 80 -10.97 -11.94 1.78
N LEU A 81 -11.62 -11.03 2.51
CA LEU A 81 -11.39 -9.59 2.36
C LEU A 81 -9.97 -9.21 2.82
N LEU A 82 -9.52 -9.77 3.93
CA LEU A 82 -8.15 -9.56 4.43
C LEU A 82 -7.10 -10.14 3.47
N GLU A 83 -7.33 -11.33 2.91
CA GLU A 83 -6.45 -11.90 1.88
C GLU A 83 -6.42 -11.05 0.61
N LEU A 84 -7.56 -10.51 0.17
CA LEU A 84 -7.61 -9.60 -0.97
C LEU A 84 -6.82 -8.31 -0.70
N ALA A 85 -6.96 -7.74 0.50
CA ALA A 85 -6.19 -6.58 0.93
C ALA A 85 -4.68 -6.86 0.91
N ARG A 86 -4.26 -8.02 1.44
CA ARG A 86 -2.86 -8.48 1.43
C ARG A 86 -2.31 -8.61 0.01
N VAL A 87 -3.00 -9.36 -0.86
CA VAL A 87 -2.59 -9.57 -2.25
C VAL A 87 -2.50 -8.26 -3.02
N SER A 88 -3.42 -7.32 -2.76
CA SER A 88 -3.40 -5.99 -3.40
C SER A 88 -2.21 -5.16 -2.95
N ALA A 89 -1.87 -5.19 -1.66
CA ALA A 89 -0.69 -4.51 -1.12
C ALA A 89 0.62 -5.08 -1.70
N GLU A 90 0.76 -6.41 -1.76
CA GLU A 90 1.91 -7.05 -2.40
C GLU A 90 2.03 -6.73 -3.89
N SER A 91 0.89 -6.63 -4.60
CA SER A 91 0.90 -6.22 -6.00
C SER A 91 1.39 -4.78 -6.16
N LEU A 92 0.98 -3.88 -5.26
CA LEU A 92 1.43 -2.49 -5.26
C LEU A 92 2.93 -2.39 -4.97
N GLU A 93 3.45 -3.15 -4.00
CA GLU A 93 4.89 -3.20 -3.72
C GLU A 93 5.69 -3.58 -4.97
N ARG A 94 5.29 -4.63 -5.69
CA ARG A 94 5.93 -5.05 -6.94
C ARG A 94 5.87 -3.98 -8.02
N ASP A 95 4.78 -3.22 -8.10
CA ASP A 95 4.66 -2.12 -9.08
C ASP A 95 5.60 -0.96 -8.73
N ILE A 96 5.72 -0.61 -7.45
CA ILE A 96 6.71 0.38 -6.97
C ILE A 96 8.13 -0.09 -7.27
N GLU A 97 8.44 -1.36 -7.03
CA GLU A 97 9.74 -1.95 -7.36
C GLU A 97 10.07 -1.83 -8.85
N ARG A 98 9.12 -2.15 -9.73
CA ARG A 98 9.31 -2.02 -11.18
C ARG A 98 9.58 -0.59 -11.62
N VAL A 99 8.88 0.39 -11.03
CA VAL A 99 9.11 1.81 -11.34
C VAL A 99 10.46 2.28 -10.81
N ALA A 100 10.88 1.83 -9.62
CA ALA A 100 12.21 2.11 -9.10
C ALA A 100 13.31 1.56 -10.02
N ASP A 101 13.19 0.29 -10.41
CA ASP A 101 14.15 -0.37 -11.32
C ASP A 101 14.20 0.30 -12.70
N TRP A 102 13.05 0.76 -13.22
CA TRP A 102 12.99 1.54 -14.45
C TRP A 102 13.72 2.88 -14.30
N ALA A 103 13.44 3.62 -13.21
CA ALA A 103 14.03 4.92 -12.98
C ALA A 103 15.54 4.84 -12.82
N ASP A 104 16.04 3.80 -12.14
CA ASP A 104 17.46 3.52 -11.99
C ASP A 104 18.13 3.27 -13.35
N LYS A 105 17.47 2.56 -14.27
CA LYS A 105 17.99 2.34 -15.63
C LYS A 105 18.04 3.63 -16.45
N CYS A 106 17.06 4.52 -16.29
CA CYS A 106 17.04 5.82 -16.96
C CYS A 106 18.11 6.78 -16.42
N CYS A 107 18.44 6.67 -15.13
CA CYS A 107 19.44 7.53 -14.48
C CYS A 107 20.84 6.91 -14.45
N ALA A 108 21.01 5.68 -14.95
CA ALA A 108 22.31 5.04 -15.06
C ALA A 108 23.20 5.91 -15.97
N PRO A 109 24.41 6.30 -15.53
CA PRO A 109 25.33 7.00 -16.40
C PRO A 109 25.59 6.11 -17.62
N GLU A 110 25.49 6.65 -18.83
CA GLU A 110 25.94 5.97 -20.04
C GLU A 110 27.44 5.65 -19.88
N GLY A 111 27.69 4.45 -19.38
CA GLY A 111 29.01 3.93 -19.04
C GLY A 111 29.67 3.31 -20.25
N LYS A 112 30.14 4.18 -21.15
CA LYS A 112 31.44 4.12 -21.85
C LYS A 112 31.85 2.79 -22.48
N GLY A 113 31.59 2.67 -23.78
CA GLY A 113 32.51 1.98 -24.70
C GLY A 113 33.73 2.85 -24.98
#